data_AF-A0A1F6E7X7-F1
#
_entry.id   AF-A0A1F6E7X7-F1
#
_cell.length_a   1.000
_cell.length_b   1.000
_cell.length_c   1.000
_cell.angle_alpha   90.00
_cell.angle_beta   90.00
_cell.angle_gamma   90.00
#
_symmetry.space_group_name_H-M   'P 1'
#
loop_
_entity.id
_entity.type
_entity.pdbx_description
1 polymer ?
#
loop_
_entity_poly.entity_id
_entity_poly.type
_entity_poly.pdbx_seq_one_letter_code
_entity_poly.pdbx_strand_id
1 'polypeptide(L)'
;MRLEVSPDGALVVTAPSYFGIRVIEYFLAKHAAWVRRKVEETKGRTAVRIARRDIPELKKQALTLAHGRCGYYAELYGVSFRSVTVRAQKTRWGSCSHRGDLSFNYRIAALPAHLAEYVIVHEMCHLLELNHSAEFWRHVERCVPGHKRLRKELRNISTVFV
;
A
#
# COMPACT_ATOMS: atom_id res chain seq x y z
N MET A 1 14.54 -23.66 -8.57
CA MET A 1 14.91 -22.62 -7.58
C MET A 1 14.10 -21.37 -7.86
N ARG A 2 13.68 -20.65 -6.83
CA ARG A 2 12.99 -19.36 -6.94
C ARG A 2 13.96 -18.26 -6.48
N LEU A 3 13.94 -17.13 -7.18
CA LEU A 3 14.72 -15.95 -6.85
C LEU A 3 13.77 -14.77 -6.63
N GLU A 4 13.91 -14.08 -5.51
CA GLU A 4 13.10 -12.91 -5.17
C GLU A 4 13.99 -11.80 -4.62
N VAL A 5 13.76 -10.55 -5.03
CA VAL A 5 14.34 -9.37 -4.40
C VAL A 5 13.23 -8.68 -3.63
N SER A 6 13.34 -8.67 -2.30
CA SER A 6 12.41 -8.00 -1.40
C SER A 6 12.43 -6.48 -1.64
N PRO A 7 11.34 -5.75 -1.33
CA PRO A 7 11.31 -4.31 -1.52
C PRO A 7 12.34 -3.50 -0.74
N ASP A 8 12.95 -4.07 0.31
CA ASP A 8 14.07 -3.50 1.04
C ASP A 8 15.46 -3.92 0.51
N GLY A 9 15.50 -4.58 -0.64
CA GLY A 9 16.72 -4.97 -1.35
C GLY A 9 17.27 -6.35 -0.97
N ALA A 10 16.64 -7.06 -0.02
CA ALA A 10 17.10 -8.40 0.36
C ALA A 10 16.89 -9.42 -0.77
N LEU A 11 17.91 -10.20 -1.10
CA LEU A 11 17.84 -11.28 -2.08
C LEU A 11 17.49 -12.60 -1.38
N VAL A 12 16.38 -13.22 -1.76
CA VAL A 12 15.94 -14.52 -1.24
C VAL A 12 16.02 -15.56 -2.34
N VAL A 13 16.74 -16.64 -2.07
CA VAL A 13 16.76 -17.84 -2.93
C VAL A 13 16.05 -18.98 -2.21
N THR A 14 15.06 -19.57 -2.87
CA THR A 14 14.42 -20.80 -2.39
C THR A 14 14.84 -21.98 -3.27
N ALA A 15 15.43 -23.00 -2.66
CA ALA A 15 15.95 -24.19 -3.33
C ALA A 15 15.58 -25.46 -2.54
N PRO A 16 15.43 -26.62 -3.21
CA PRO A 16 15.37 -27.91 -2.54
C PRO A 16 16.59 -28.13 -1.63
N SER A 17 16.39 -28.73 -0.46
CA SER A 17 17.44 -28.89 0.57
C SER A 17 18.64 -29.74 0.12
N TYR A 18 18.46 -30.60 -0.88
CA TYR A 18 19.51 -31.46 -1.43
C TYR A 18 20.40 -30.75 -2.47
N PHE A 19 20.11 -29.51 -2.86
CA PHE A 19 21.04 -28.75 -3.70
C PHE A 19 22.17 -28.15 -2.88
N GLY A 20 23.40 -28.51 -3.23
CA GLY A 20 24.59 -27.90 -2.66
C GLY A 20 24.76 -26.42 -3.06
N ILE A 21 25.52 -25.68 -2.25
CA ILE A 21 25.71 -24.23 -2.40
C ILE A 21 26.20 -23.83 -3.79
N ARG A 22 27.06 -24.64 -4.43
CA ARG A 22 27.60 -24.35 -5.79
C ARG A 22 26.53 -24.29 -6.87
N VAL A 23 25.47 -25.10 -6.75
CA VAL A 23 24.33 -25.07 -7.69
C VAL A 23 23.53 -23.79 -7.51
N ILE A 24 23.37 -23.35 -6.26
CA ILE A 24 22.71 -22.10 -5.89
C ILE A 24 23.53 -20.90 -6.40
N GLU A 25 24.85 -20.90 -6.18
CA GLU A 25 25.77 -19.86 -6.67
C GLU A 25 25.77 -19.76 -8.20
N TYR A 26 25.82 -20.90 -8.91
CA TYR A 26 25.72 -20.91 -10.37
C TYR A 26 24.40 -20.32 -10.86
N PHE A 27 23.29 -20.68 -10.21
CA PHE A 27 21.99 -20.12 -10.52
C PHE A 27 21.93 -18.61 -10.27
N LEU A 28 22.52 -18.13 -9.18
CA LEU A 28 22.64 -16.69 -8.89
C LEU A 28 23.48 -15.97 -9.95
N ALA A 29 24.64 -16.51 -10.30
CA ALA A 29 25.54 -15.94 -11.31
C ALA A 29 24.83 -15.81 -12.67
N LYS A 30 24.09 -16.84 -13.08
CA LYS A 30 23.29 -16.82 -14.31
C LYS A 30 22.22 -15.71 -14.32
N HIS A 31 21.74 -15.27 -13.16
CA HIS A 31 20.71 -14.23 -13.03
C HIS A 31 21.26 -12.89 -12.52
N ALA A 32 22.57 -12.70 -12.44
CA ALA A 32 23.19 -11.53 -11.83
C ALA A 32 22.75 -10.19 -12.45
N ALA A 33 22.57 -10.13 -13.77
CA ALA A 33 22.07 -8.93 -14.45
C ALA A 33 20.63 -8.57 -14.02
N TRP A 34 19.77 -9.57 -13.89
CA TRP A 34 18.40 -9.39 -13.41
C TRP A 34 18.37 -8.95 -11.94
N VAL A 35 19.20 -9.57 -11.09
CA VAL A 35 19.32 -9.21 -9.67
C VAL A 35 19.76 -7.75 -9.51
N ARG A 36 20.83 -7.33 -10.19
CA ARG A 36 21.33 -5.96 -10.11
C ARG A 36 20.28 -4.93 -10.49
N ARG A 37 19.57 -5.16 -11.61
CA ARG A 37 18.47 -4.29 -12.03
C ARG A 37 17.38 -4.22 -10.97
N LYS A 38 16.98 -5.35 -10.38
CA LYS A 38 15.94 -5.40 -9.35
C LYS A 38 16.33 -4.72 -8.05
N VAL A 39 17.57 -4.88 -7.61
CA VAL A 39 18.12 -4.16 -6.46
C VAL A 39 18.16 -2.65 -6.74
N GLU A 40 18.50 -2.23 -7.95
CA GLU A 40 18.45 -0.81 -8.32
C GLU A 40 17.02 -0.26 -8.29
N GLU A 41 16.03 -1.01 -8.80
CA GLU A 41 14.60 -0.65 -8.75
C GLU A 41 14.04 -0.54 -7.31
N THR A 42 14.73 -1.11 -6.32
CA THR A 42 14.37 -0.96 -4.89
C THR A 42 14.96 0.29 -4.24
N LYS A 43 15.98 0.92 -4.83
CA LYS A 43 16.54 2.15 -4.28
C LYS A 43 15.51 3.27 -4.30
N GLY A 44 15.39 3.98 -3.19
CA GLY A 44 14.40 5.05 -3.01
C GLY A 44 12.98 4.56 -2.69
N ARG A 45 12.76 3.25 -2.50
CA ARG A 45 11.53 2.74 -1.91
C ARG A 45 11.58 2.83 -0.40
N THR A 46 10.48 3.26 0.20
CA THR A 46 10.31 3.27 1.65
C THR A 46 9.67 1.95 2.06
N ALA A 47 10.44 1.11 2.74
CA ALA A 47 9.97 -0.18 3.23
C ALA A 47 9.29 -0.04 4.59
N VAL A 48 7.96 -0.21 4.63
CA VAL A 48 7.19 -0.34 5.86
C VAL A 48 7.26 -1.78 6.32
N ARG A 49 7.91 -2.03 7.46
CA ARG A 49 8.07 -3.36 8.04
C ARG A 49 6.87 -3.69 8.94
N ILE A 50 6.24 -4.83 8.71
CA ILE A 50 5.10 -5.31 9.49
C ILE A 50 5.42 -6.70 10.02
N ALA A 51 5.45 -6.86 11.33
CA ALA A 51 5.57 -8.19 11.90
C ALA A 51 4.25 -8.96 11.73
N ARG A 52 4.31 -10.24 11.35
CA ARG A 52 3.07 -11.02 11.14
C ARG A 52 2.19 -11.11 12.39
N ARG A 53 2.80 -11.11 13.57
CA ARG A 53 2.11 -11.11 14.87
C ARG A 53 1.28 -9.85 15.13
N ASP A 54 1.64 -8.72 14.50
CA ASP A 54 0.98 -7.42 14.73
C ASP A 54 -0.26 -7.22 13.83
N ILE A 55 -0.48 -8.12 12.86
CA ILE A 55 -1.58 -8.01 11.88
C ILE A 55 -2.98 -7.86 12.53
N PRO A 56 -3.34 -8.61 13.60
CA PRO A 56 -4.64 -8.43 14.25
C PRO A 56 -4.83 -7.01 14.81
N GLU A 57 -3.80 -6.46 15.46
CA GLU A 57 -3.84 -5.12 16.03
C GLU A 57 -3.87 -4.05 14.93
N LEU A 58 -3.07 -4.21 13.87
CA LEU A 58 -3.10 -3.30 12.71
C LEU A 58 -4.46 -3.27 12.03
N LYS A 59 -5.20 -4.39 11.97
CA LYS A 59 -6.58 -4.40 11.46
C LYS A 59 -7.51 -3.55 12.31
N LYS A 60 -7.38 -3.64 13.64
CA LYS A 60 -8.17 -2.85 14.59
C LYS A 60 -7.84 -1.36 14.46
N GLN A 61 -6.55 -1.02 14.46
CA GLN A 61 -6.07 0.35 14.29
C GLN A 61 -6.50 0.95 12.95
N ALA A 62 -6.37 0.19 11.85
CA ALA A 62 -6.81 0.65 10.54
C ALA A 62 -8.32 0.89 10.49
N LEU A 63 -9.12 0.06 11.17
CA LEU A 63 -10.57 0.24 11.23
C LEU A 63 -10.94 1.49 12.01
N THR A 64 -10.36 1.69 13.19
CA THR A 64 -10.57 2.90 13.99
C THR A 64 -10.14 4.16 13.24
N LEU A 65 -8.95 4.13 12.62
CA LEU A 65 -8.42 5.24 11.83
C LEU A 65 -9.33 5.55 10.64
N ALA A 66 -9.67 4.55 9.83
CA ALA A 66 -10.50 4.73 8.65
C ALA A 66 -11.89 5.23 9.03
N HIS A 67 -12.53 4.62 10.03
CA HIS A 67 -13.88 5.02 10.44
C HIS A 67 -13.92 6.46 10.98
N GLY A 68 -12.96 6.84 11.83
CA GLY A 68 -12.88 8.19 12.37
C GLY A 68 -12.61 9.24 11.29
N ARG A 69 -11.68 8.98 10.37
CA ARG A 69 -11.36 9.90 9.28
C ARG A 69 -12.47 9.98 8.24
N CYS A 70 -13.08 8.87 7.86
CA CYS A 70 -14.23 8.89 6.96
C CYS A 70 -15.38 9.71 7.54
N GLY A 71 -15.67 9.60 8.84
CA GLY A 71 -16.68 10.44 9.51
C GLY A 71 -16.35 11.94 9.39
N TYR A 72 -15.13 12.32 9.75
CA TYR A 72 -14.66 13.71 9.65
C TYR A 72 -14.77 14.27 8.22
N TYR A 73 -14.31 13.54 7.20
CA TYR A 73 -14.38 14.02 5.81
C TYR A 73 -15.79 13.92 5.21
N ALA A 74 -16.64 13.00 5.68
CA ALA A 74 -18.03 12.94 5.27
C ALA A 74 -18.76 14.24 5.62
N GLU A 75 -18.55 14.76 6.83
CA GLU A 75 -19.07 16.07 7.25
C GLU A 75 -18.49 17.20 6.38
N LEU A 76 -17.17 17.21 6.16
CA LEU A 76 -16.50 18.27 5.41
C LEU A 76 -16.93 18.33 3.93
N TYR A 77 -17.16 17.17 3.30
CA TYR A 77 -17.63 17.08 1.92
C TYR A 77 -19.15 17.14 1.77
N GLY A 78 -19.91 17.02 2.87
CA GLY A 78 -21.37 16.94 2.82
C GLY A 78 -21.87 15.66 2.14
N VAL A 79 -21.20 14.53 2.38
CA VAL A 79 -21.55 13.22 1.79
C VAL A 79 -21.85 12.19 2.87
N SER A 80 -22.49 11.09 2.49
CA SER A 80 -22.65 9.91 3.34
C SER A 80 -22.01 8.69 2.67
N PHE A 81 -21.63 7.71 3.49
CA PHE A 81 -21.13 6.41 3.04
C PHE A 81 -21.90 5.30 3.75
N ARG A 82 -21.96 4.12 3.13
CA ARG A 82 -22.74 2.99 3.62
C ARG A 82 -21.99 2.18 4.66
N SER A 83 -20.71 1.93 4.43
CA SER A 83 -19.90 1.11 5.34
C SER A 83 -18.41 1.41 5.19
N VAL A 84 -17.66 1.16 6.27
CA VAL A 84 -16.19 1.16 6.27
C VAL A 84 -15.72 -0.22 6.68
N THR A 85 -14.87 -0.84 5.86
CA THR A 85 -14.31 -2.16 6.14
C THR A 85 -12.81 -2.18 5.97
N VAL A 86 -12.15 -3.13 6.64
CA VAL A 86 -10.71 -3.36 6.52
C VAL A 86 -10.43 -4.76 5.98
N ARG A 87 -9.59 -4.84 4.95
CA ARG A 87 -9.26 -6.07 4.20
C ARG A 87 -7.74 -6.24 4.07
N ALA A 88 -7.31 -7.43 3.67
CA ALA A 88 -5.92 -7.76 3.35
C ALA A 88 -5.69 -7.82 1.83
N GLN A 89 -6.04 -6.75 1.12
CA GLN A 89 -5.90 -6.69 -0.35
C GLN A 89 -4.42 -6.81 -0.75
N LYS A 90 -4.15 -7.45 -1.89
CA LYS A 90 -2.77 -7.64 -2.38
C LYS A 90 -2.23 -6.42 -3.13
N THR A 91 -3.09 -5.74 -3.90
CA THR A 91 -2.65 -4.77 -4.92
C THR A 91 -3.14 -3.34 -4.70
N ARG A 92 -4.01 -3.11 -3.70
CA ARG A 92 -4.65 -1.81 -3.47
C ARG A 92 -4.57 -1.39 -2.01
N TRP A 93 -4.49 -0.08 -1.79
CA TRP A 93 -4.55 0.56 -0.47
C TRP A 93 -5.99 0.80 -0.01
N GLY A 94 -6.91 1.01 -0.96
CA GLY A 94 -8.34 1.08 -0.70
C GLY A 94 -9.17 0.86 -1.97
N SER A 95 -10.49 0.98 -1.80
CA SER A 95 -11.49 1.02 -2.87
C SER A 95 -12.81 1.57 -2.34
N CYS A 96 -13.55 2.31 -3.17
CA CYS A 96 -14.96 2.65 -2.96
C CYS A 96 -15.86 1.93 -3.96
N SER A 97 -17.00 1.39 -3.52
CA SER A 97 -18.04 0.88 -4.40
C SER A 97 -18.99 2.00 -4.85
N HIS A 98 -19.72 1.81 -5.96
CA HIS A 98 -20.76 2.75 -6.39
C HIS A 98 -21.89 2.93 -5.35
N ARG A 99 -22.07 1.97 -4.44
CA ARG A 99 -23.05 2.04 -3.34
C ARG A 99 -22.52 2.77 -2.10
N GLY A 100 -21.29 3.29 -2.16
CA GLY A 100 -20.63 3.95 -1.03
C GLY A 100 -20.09 3.00 0.03
N ASP A 101 -19.73 1.77 -0.34
CA ASP A 101 -18.98 0.87 0.55
C ASP A 101 -17.48 1.17 0.43
N LEU A 102 -16.86 1.67 1.51
CA LEU A 102 -15.44 1.96 1.58
C LEU A 102 -14.68 0.75 2.16
N SER A 103 -13.62 0.35 1.48
CA SER A 103 -12.76 -0.76 1.91
C SER A 103 -11.31 -0.30 1.91
N PHE A 104 -10.62 -0.47 3.03
CA PHE A 104 -9.21 -0.10 3.18
C PHE A 104 -8.34 -1.32 3.47
N ASN A 105 -7.08 -1.23 3.06
CA ASN A 105 -6.08 -2.21 3.42
C ASN A 105 -5.63 -2.00 4.87
N TYR A 106 -5.54 -3.04 5.71
CA TYR A 106 -5.08 -2.88 7.10
C TYR A 106 -3.70 -2.23 7.21
N ARG A 107 -2.87 -2.33 6.15
CA ARG A 107 -1.55 -1.74 6.09
C ARG A 107 -1.56 -0.20 6.18
N ILE A 108 -2.70 0.47 5.99
CA ILE A 108 -2.79 1.93 6.18
C ILE A 108 -2.43 2.35 7.62
N ALA A 109 -2.62 1.47 8.61
CA ALA A 109 -2.24 1.75 9.99
C ALA A 109 -0.71 1.82 10.20
N ALA A 110 0.06 1.22 9.28
CA ALA A 110 1.52 1.24 9.31
C ALA A 110 2.12 2.29 8.36
N LEU A 111 1.29 3.06 7.65
CA LEU A 111 1.76 4.16 6.80
C LEU A 111 2.10 5.39 7.65
N PRO A 112 3.03 6.25 7.19
CA PRO A 112 3.09 7.64 7.64
C PRO A 112 1.70 8.29 7.60
N ALA A 113 1.37 9.07 8.63
CA ALA A 113 0.01 9.58 8.84
C ALA A 113 -0.55 10.33 7.61
N HIS A 114 0.28 11.16 6.96
CA HIS A 114 -0.13 11.92 5.77
C HIS A 114 -0.44 11.05 4.56
N LEU A 115 0.19 9.88 4.43
CA LEU A 115 -0.11 8.92 3.37
C LEU A 115 -1.38 8.13 3.66
N ALA A 116 -1.59 7.75 4.92
CA ALA A 116 -2.84 7.12 5.34
C ALA A 116 -4.04 8.05 5.11
N GLU A 117 -3.89 9.32 5.48
CA GLU A 117 -4.90 10.37 5.24
C GLU A 117 -5.18 10.56 3.75
N TYR A 118 -4.14 10.65 2.92
CA TYR A 118 -4.29 10.74 1.46
C TYR A 118 -5.07 9.54 0.88
N VAL A 119 -4.77 8.30 1.31
CA VAL A 119 -5.52 7.12 0.86
C VAL A 119 -7.00 7.21 1.25
N ILE A 120 -7.29 7.61 2.49
CA ILE A 120 -8.67 7.73 2.97
C ILE A 120 -9.43 8.78 2.18
N VAL A 121 -8.85 9.97 2.00
CA VAL A 121 -9.46 11.04 1.20
C VAL A 121 -9.66 10.60 -0.25
N HIS A 122 -8.69 9.90 -0.85
CA HIS A 122 -8.81 9.39 -2.22
C HIS A 122 -10.04 8.50 -2.40
N GLU A 123 -10.24 7.53 -1.51
CA GLU A 123 -11.40 6.64 -1.60
C GLU A 123 -12.71 7.37 -1.26
N MET A 124 -12.68 8.32 -0.32
CA MET A 124 -13.84 9.16 0.01
C MET A 124 -14.29 10.01 -1.19
N CYS A 125 -13.37 10.56 -1.98
CA CYS A 125 -13.70 11.36 -3.16
C CYS A 125 -14.45 10.55 -4.23
N HIS A 126 -14.35 9.21 -4.21
CA HIS A 126 -15.15 8.36 -5.09
C HIS A 126 -16.65 8.37 -4.80
N LEU A 127 -17.08 8.87 -3.63
CA LEU A 127 -18.49 9.10 -3.32
C LEU A 127 -19.06 10.29 -4.11
N LEU A 128 -18.20 11.22 -4.54
CA LEU A 128 -18.56 12.40 -5.33
C LEU A 128 -18.36 12.14 -6.82
N GLU A 129 -17.26 11.48 -7.19
CA GLU A 129 -16.87 11.24 -8.58
C GLU A 129 -16.20 9.87 -8.72
N LEU A 130 -16.83 8.95 -9.46
CA LEU A 130 -16.41 7.54 -9.50
C LEU A 130 -15.15 7.31 -10.36
N ASN A 131 -14.90 8.20 -11.32
CA ASN A 131 -13.72 8.14 -12.18
C ASN A 131 -12.63 9.10 -11.69
N HIS A 132 -11.41 8.98 -12.20
CA HIS A 132 -10.31 9.90 -11.85
C HIS A 132 -10.29 11.15 -12.76
N SER A 133 -11.44 11.78 -12.99
CA SER A 133 -11.57 13.01 -13.79
C SER A 133 -10.88 14.21 -13.14
N ALA A 134 -10.87 15.35 -13.84
CA ALA A 134 -10.37 16.60 -13.27
C ALA A 134 -11.15 17.01 -12.01
N GLU A 135 -12.46 16.79 -11.97
CA GLU A 135 -13.30 17.10 -10.80
C GLU A 135 -12.97 16.19 -9.61
N PHE A 136 -12.70 14.90 -9.83
CA PHE A 136 -12.19 14.02 -8.78
C PHE A 136 -10.92 14.60 -8.12
N TRP A 137 -9.94 15.01 -8.92
CA TRP A 137 -8.70 15.56 -8.39
C TRP A 137 -8.89 16.91 -7.71
N ARG A 138 -9.86 17.72 -8.15
CA ARG A 138 -10.27 18.93 -7.43
C ARG A 138 -10.86 18.61 -6.06
N HIS A 139 -11.68 17.58 -5.94
CA HIS A 139 -12.19 17.14 -4.64
C HIS A 139 -11.06 16.71 -3.72
N VAL A 140 -10.12 15.90 -4.19
CA VAL A 140 -8.95 15.48 -3.40
C VAL A 140 -8.12 16.69 -2.94
N GLU A 141 -7.85 17.64 -3.83
CA GLU A 141 -7.02 18.82 -3.53
C GLU A 141 -7.63 19.75 -2.48
N ARG A 142 -8.97 19.79 -2.34
CA ARG A 142 -9.64 20.60 -1.31
C ARG A 142 -9.21 20.23 0.11
N CYS A 143 -8.99 18.94 0.38
CA CYS A 143 -8.58 18.47 1.71
C CYS A 143 -7.10 18.13 1.80
N VAL A 144 -6.49 17.73 0.69
CA VAL A 144 -5.09 17.29 0.65
C VAL A 144 -4.35 18.11 -0.42
N PRO A 145 -4.01 19.38 -0.11
CA PRO A 145 -3.19 20.19 -1.01
C PRO A 145 -1.84 19.51 -1.21
N GLY A 146 -1.40 19.37 -2.46
CA GLY A 146 -0.17 18.64 -2.81
C GLY A 146 -0.31 17.12 -2.96
N HIS A 147 -1.54 16.60 -3.13
CA HIS A 147 -1.83 15.18 -3.36
C HIS A 147 -0.95 14.52 -4.44
N LYS A 148 -0.51 15.26 -5.47
CA LYS A 148 0.40 14.75 -6.53
C LYS A 148 1.72 14.23 -5.96
N ARG A 149 2.29 14.94 -4.98
CA ARG A 149 3.51 14.52 -4.28
C ARG A 149 3.25 13.25 -3.45
N LEU A 150 2.14 13.24 -2.72
CA LEU A 150 1.76 12.11 -1.87
C LEU A 150 1.48 10.84 -2.69
N ARG A 151 0.86 10.98 -3.87
CA ARG A 151 0.66 9.87 -4.81
C ARG A 151 1.99 9.30 -5.29
N LYS A 152 2.98 10.15 -5.57
CA LYS A 152 4.33 9.71 -5.97
C LYS A 152 5.04 9.00 -4.81
N GLU A 153 4.93 9.55 -3.60
CA GLU A 153 5.50 8.96 -2.39
C GLU A 153 4.86 7.60 -2.06
N LEU A 154 3.53 7.50 -2.08
CA LEU A 154 2.78 6.27 -1.83
C LEU A 154 3.16 5.15 -2.83
N ARG A 155 3.44 5.49 -4.09
CA ARG A 155 3.91 4.52 -5.09
C ARG A 155 5.28 3.93 -4.75
N ASN A 156 6.09 4.66 -3.99
CA ASN A 156 7.40 4.21 -3.52
C ASN A 156 7.32 3.48 -2.18
N ILE A 157 6.15 3.45 -1.53
CA ILE A 157 5.95 2.63 -0.33
C ILE A 157 5.85 1.16 -0.74
N SER A 158 6.55 0.32 0.00
CA SER A 158 6.42 -1.12 -0.10
C SER A 158 6.32 -1.73 1.29
N THR A 159 5.51 -2.77 1.45
CA THR A 159 5.39 -3.47 2.73
C THR A 159 6.25 -4.71 2.73
N VAL A 160 7.09 -4.84 3.75
CA VAL A 160 7.94 -6.01 3.99
C VAL A 160 7.44 -6.70 5.25
N PHE A 161 7.23 -8.01 5.19
CA PHE A 161 6.84 -8.78 6.36
C PHE A 161 8.07 -9.29 7.09
N VAL A 162 8.12 -9.04 8.40
CA VAL A 162 9.18 -9.48 9.30
C VAL A 162 8.66 -10.43 10.38
#